data_AF-A0A8S2TUF3-F1
#
_entry.id   AF-A0A8S2TUF3-F1
#
_cell.length_a   1.000
_cell.length_b   1.000
_cell.length_c   1.000
_cell.angle_alpha   90.00
_cell.angle_beta   90.00
_cell.angle_gamma   90.00
#
_symmetry.space_group_name_H-M   'P 1'
#
loop_
_entity.id
_entity.type
_entity.pdbx_description
1 polymer ?
#
loop_
_entity_poly.entity_id
_entity_poly.type
_entity_poly.pdbx_seq_one_letter_code
_entity_poly.pdbx_strand_id
1 'polypeptide(L)'
;LFLNPDLNKTNIECLAQISTGEGKSIIIPALAAIKALGCHRVDVITSLSVLTIRDAKDFKPFFQMFNLQVSNNCDLLCEQGDVDIIYRECSCFERDILLTDFNKKDESQDIISKRRFNSVSSVIIDEVDSMLLDKANMVLYLSYNIDILKSLERLFISIWQTINQQTFDSISIHMIDDDLVHLVCGIILEQIDKKTINIPEYDSNNCDYINIKLFIKRRMSI
;
A
#
# COMPACT_ATOMS: atom_id res chain seq x y z
N LEU A 1 27.20 -5.41 16.22
CA LEU A 1 26.95 -6.83 16.53
C LEU A 1 27.29 -7.01 18.00
N PHE A 2 26.32 -7.19 18.90
CA PHE A 2 26.58 -7.67 20.27
C PHE A 2 26.10 -9.11 20.34
N LEU A 3 26.98 -10.05 20.00
CA LEU A 3 26.70 -11.47 20.22
C LEU A 3 26.74 -11.72 21.73
N ASN A 4 25.57 -11.85 22.34
CA ASN A 4 25.44 -12.35 23.70
C ASN A 4 25.85 -13.84 23.70
N PRO A 5 26.81 -14.29 24.54
CA PRO A 5 27.34 -15.65 24.49
C PRO A 5 26.35 -16.75 24.90
N ASP A 6 25.15 -16.41 25.38
CA ASP A 6 24.14 -17.38 25.78
C ASP A 6 23.27 -17.84 24.58
N LEU A 7 23.83 -18.74 23.77
CA LEU A 7 23.19 -19.44 22.64
C LEU A 7 21.96 -20.31 23.02
N ASN A 8 21.55 -20.33 24.29
CA ASN A 8 20.50 -21.20 24.82
C ASN A 8 19.15 -20.51 25.09
N LYS A 9 18.99 -19.22 24.77
CA LYS A 9 17.67 -18.57 24.77
C LYS A 9 17.08 -18.59 23.36
N THR A 10 15.91 -19.18 23.23
CA THR A 10 15.23 -19.49 21.96
C THR A 10 14.69 -18.29 21.20
N ASN A 11 14.82 -17.06 21.70
CA ASN A 11 14.51 -15.83 20.98
C ASN A 11 15.44 -14.71 21.47
N ILE A 12 16.52 -14.45 20.72
CA ILE A 12 17.42 -13.33 20.99
C ILE A 12 17.19 -12.30 19.89
N GLU A 13 16.30 -11.36 20.18
CA GLU A 13 16.25 -10.09 19.45
C GLU A 13 17.47 -9.26 19.90
N CYS A 14 18.30 -8.84 18.95
CA CYS A 14 19.59 -8.21 19.25
C CYS A 14 19.80 -6.98 18.36
N LEU A 15 20.16 -5.85 18.98
CA LEU A 15 20.64 -4.66 18.28
C LEU A 15 22.16 -4.68 18.18
N ALA A 16 22.65 -4.50 16.96
CA ALA A 16 24.05 -4.68 16.60
C ALA A 16 24.67 -3.37 16.10
N GLN A 17 25.35 -2.62 16.97
CA GLN A 17 26.15 -1.47 16.51
C GLN A 17 27.42 -1.96 15.80
N ILE A 18 27.61 -1.53 14.55
CA ILE A 18 28.77 -1.83 13.70
C ILE A 18 29.14 -0.50 13.05
N SER A 19 30.36 -0.01 13.30
CA SER A 19 30.81 1.26 12.74
C SER A 19 30.94 1.18 11.21
N THR A 20 30.80 2.32 10.54
CA THR A 20 31.03 2.41 9.10
C THR A 20 32.47 1.99 8.77
N GLY A 21 32.63 1.12 7.78
CA GLY A 21 33.94 0.56 7.39
C GLY A 21 34.28 -0.78 8.07
N GLU A 22 33.55 -1.21 9.09
CA GLU A 22 33.78 -2.49 9.80
C GLU A 22 33.20 -3.72 9.08
N GLY A 23 32.82 -3.59 7.80
CA GLY A 23 32.35 -4.72 7.00
C GLY A 23 30.89 -5.12 7.22
N LYS A 24 30.02 -4.19 7.63
CA LYS A 24 28.56 -4.43 7.75
C LYS A 24 27.96 -5.07 6.49
N SER A 25 28.41 -4.62 5.31
CA SER A 25 27.99 -5.14 4.00
C SER A 25 28.33 -6.62 3.78
N ILE A 26 29.26 -7.22 4.55
CA ILE A 26 29.57 -8.65 4.51
C ILE A 26 28.86 -9.40 5.65
N ILE A 27 28.78 -8.78 6.82
CA ILE A 27 28.13 -9.37 8.00
C ILE A 27 26.65 -9.66 7.74
N ILE A 28 25.93 -8.72 7.11
CA ILE A 28 24.50 -8.87 6.80
C ILE A 28 24.22 -10.08 5.89
N PRO A 29 24.84 -10.23 4.69
CA PRO A 29 24.59 -11.38 3.84
C PRO A 29 25.05 -12.70 4.46
N ALA A 30 26.15 -12.71 5.21
CA ALA A 30 26.57 -13.92 5.93
C ALA A 30 25.53 -14.35 6.97
N LEU A 31 24.98 -13.41 7.74
CA LEU A 31 23.92 -13.69 8.71
C LEU A 31 22.63 -14.15 8.02
N ALA A 32 22.27 -13.53 6.91
CA ALA A 32 21.10 -13.91 6.12
C ALA A 32 21.24 -15.35 5.60
N ALA A 33 22.40 -15.74 5.08
CA ALA A 33 22.66 -17.11 4.63
C ALA A 33 22.56 -18.12 5.79
N ILE A 34 23.14 -17.82 6.95
CA ILE A 34 23.07 -18.69 8.14
C ILE A 34 21.61 -18.92 8.56
N LYS A 35 20.81 -17.84 8.61
CA LYS A 35 19.39 -17.92 8.97
C LYS A 35 18.60 -18.70 7.93
N ALA A 36 18.83 -18.44 6.64
CA ALA A 36 18.14 -19.12 5.55
C ALA A 36 18.43 -20.63 5.51
N LEU A 37 19.69 -21.03 5.76
CA LEU A 37 20.08 -22.44 5.88
C LEU A 37 19.39 -23.18 7.03
N GLY A 38 18.96 -22.45 8.07
CA GLY A 38 18.13 -23.00 9.15
C GLY A 38 16.68 -23.25 8.75
N CYS A 39 16.34 -23.26 7.45
CA CYS A 39 14.97 -23.34 6.92
C CYS A 39 14.09 -22.12 7.27
N HIS A 40 14.70 -20.94 7.47
CA HIS A 40 13.97 -19.70 7.73
C HIS A 40 13.88 -18.85 6.46
N ARG A 41 12.81 -18.09 6.32
CA ARG A 41 12.77 -16.98 5.35
C ARG A 41 13.47 -15.78 5.96
N VAL A 42 14.24 -15.05 5.16
CA VAL A 42 14.96 -13.86 5.65
C VAL A 42 14.59 -12.62 4.85
N ASP A 43 13.99 -11.64 5.52
CA ASP A 43 13.84 -10.29 4.98
C ASP A 43 14.99 -9.41 5.47
N VAL A 44 15.79 -8.88 4.55
CA VAL A 44 16.83 -7.89 4.84
C VAL A 44 16.28 -6.51 4.48
N ILE A 45 16.03 -5.68 5.50
CA ILE A 45 15.43 -4.37 5.34
C ILE A 45 16.51 -3.31 5.42
N THR A 46 16.59 -2.44 4.42
CA THR A 46 17.52 -1.30 4.36
C THR A 46 16.77 0.01 4.18
N SER A 47 17.42 1.15 4.44
CA SER A 47 16.76 2.45 4.40
C SER A 47 16.60 3.02 2.97
N LEU A 48 17.38 2.50 2.00
CA LEU A 48 17.41 2.92 0.59
C LEU A 48 17.30 1.72 -0.38
N SER A 49 16.40 1.83 -1.36
CA SER A 49 16.21 0.87 -2.46
C SER A 49 17.44 0.64 -3.33
N VAL A 50 18.28 1.65 -3.57
CA VAL A 50 19.51 1.48 -4.37
C VAL A 50 20.47 0.50 -3.72
N LEU A 51 20.60 0.54 -2.39
CA LEU A 51 21.41 -0.40 -1.62
C LEU A 51 20.80 -1.80 -1.68
N THR A 52 19.48 -1.89 -1.55
CA THR A 52 18.72 -3.13 -1.64
C THR A 52 18.96 -3.88 -2.96
N ILE A 53 18.81 -3.19 -4.09
CA ILE A 53 18.96 -3.76 -5.44
C ILE A 53 20.41 -4.18 -5.68
N ARG A 54 21.37 -3.31 -5.31
CA ARG A 54 22.80 -3.60 -5.42
C ARG A 54 23.18 -4.83 -4.62
N ASP A 55 22.84 -4.88 -3.34
CA ASP A 55 23.31 -5.94 -2.44
C ASP A 55 22.66 -7.29 -2.80
N ALA A 56 21.39 -7.31 -3.20
CA ALA A 56 20.74 -8.51 -3.72
C ALA A 56 21.46 -9.07 -4.95
N LYS A 57 21.92 -8.20 -5.86
CA LYS A 57 22.63 -8.58 -7.07
C LYS A 57 24.06 -9.02 -6.78
N ASP A 58 24.80 -8.23 -6.01
CA ASP A 58 26.23 -8.45 -5.73
C ASP A 58 26.44 -9.72 -4.90
N PHE A 59 25.53 -10.04 -3.98
CA PHE A 59 25.60 -11.26 -3.17
C PHE A 59 24.82 -12.45 -3.75
N LYS A 60 24.17 -12.32 -4.92
CA LYS A 60 23.51 -13.46 -5.60
C LYS A 60 24.45 -14.66 -5.80
N PRO A 61 25.70 -14.50 -6.29
CA PRO A 61 26.62 -15.63 -6.43
C PRO A 61 26.97 -16.27 -5.07
N PHE A 62 27.10 -15.46 -4.01
CA PHE A 62 27.37 -15.95 -2.66
C PHE A 62 26.23 -16.83 -2.13
N PHE A 63 24.98 -16.39 -2.25
CA PHE A 63 23.82 -17.19 -1.83
C PHE A 63 23.68 -18.47 -2.65
N GLN A 64 23.97 -18.41 -3.96
CA GLN A 64 23.95 -19.58 -4.83
C GLN A 64 24.96 -20.66 -4.43
N MET A 65 26.09 -20.31 -3.80
CA MET A 65 27.04 -21.30 -3.25
C MET A 65 26.39 -22.19 -2.18
N PHE A 66 25.35 -21.71 -1.52
CA PHE A 66 24.59 -22.43 -0.49
C PHE A 66 23.24 -22.96 -1.01
N ASN A 67 23.00 -22.93 -2.33
CA ASN A 67 21.72 -23.25 -2.97
C ASN A 67 20.55 -22.38 -2.46
N LEU A 68 20.83 -21.15 -2.01
CA LEU A 68 19.82 -20.20 -1.57
C LEU A 68 19.43 -19.25 -2.70
N GLN A 69 18.14 -18.94 -2.79
CA GLN A 69 17.61 -17.94 -3.71
C GLN A 69 17.54 -16.58 -3.04
N VAL A 70 17.92 -15.53 -3.77
CA VAL A 70 17.82 -14.14 -3.34
C VAL A 70 17.09 -13.31 -4.38
N SER A 71 16.26 -12.38 -3.93
CA SER A 71 15.65 -11.34 -4.77
C SER A 71 15.59 -10.01 -4.03
N ASN A 72 15.14 -8.97 -4.72
CA ASN A 72 14.73 -7.70 -4.11
C ASN A 72 13.22 -7.48 -4.31
N ASN A 73 12.63 -6.46 -3.66
CA ASN A 73 11.23 -6.06 -3.85
C ASN A 73 11.08 -4.58 -4.22
N CYS A 74 12.10 -4.01 -4.85
CA CYS A 74 12.19 -2.57 -5.11
C CYS A 74 12.21 -2.22 -6.60
N ASP A 75 12.45 -3.20 -7.49
CA ASP A 75 12.48 -2.98 -8.93
C ASP A 75 11.31 -3.65 -9.68
N LEU A 76 11.05 -3.21 -10.91
CA LEU A 76 10.03 -3.78 -11.79
C LEU A 76 10.44 -5.16 -12.37
N LEU A 77 11.70 -5.54 -12.19
CA LEU A 77 12.29 -6.79 -12.68
C LEU A 77 12.28 -7.89 -11.62
N CYS A 78 11.67 -7.63 -10.45
CA CYS A 78 11.67 -8.53 -9.33
C CYS A 78 11.15 -9.90 -9.79
N GLU A 79 11.98 -10.93 -9.61
CA GLU A 79 11.54 -12.31 -9.77
C GLU A 79 10.43 -12.54 -8.73
N GLN A 80 9.18 -12.50 -9.19
CA GLN A 80 8.01 -12.79 -8.37
C GLN A 80 8.03 -14.29 -8.05
N GLY A 81 8.61 -14.63 -6.91
CA GLY A 81 8.87 -16.01 -6.57
C GLY A 81 9.14 -16.22 -5.08
N ASP A 82 9.02 -17.48 -4.69
CA ASP A 82 9.16 -17.98 -3.33
C ASP A 82 10.66 -18.09 -2.93
N VAL A 83 11.38 -16.97 -2.83
CA VAL A 83 12.84 -16.95 -2.59
C VAL A 83 13.24 -16.93 -1.11
N ASP A 84 14.37 -17.55 -0.77
CA ASP A 84 14.78 -17.74 0.63
C ASP A 84 15.14 -16.42 1.34
N ILE A 85 15.74 -15.49 0.59
CA ILE A 85 16.21 -14.19 1.10
C ILE A 85 15.64 -13.07 0.22
N ILE A 86 15.06 -12.05 0.85
CA ILE A 86 14.55 -10.88 0.14
C ILE A 86 15.14 -9.61 0.72
N TYR A 87 15.84 -8.85 -0.13
CA TYR A 87 16.26 -7.49 0.20
C TYR A 87 15.11 -6.52 -0.08
N ARG A 88 14.81 -5.64 0.87
CA ARG A 88 13.71 -4.67 0.77
C ARG A 88 14.12 -3.29 1.29
N GLU A 89 13.60 -2.26 0.66
CA GLU A 89 13.52 -0.95 1.31
C GLU A 89 12.41 -0.99 2.38
N CYS A 90 12.60 -0.28 3.49
CA CYS A 90 11.61 -0.16 4.57
C CYS A 90 10.19 0.14 4.07
N SER A 91 10.03 1.17 3.23
CA SER A 91 8.74 1.58 2.66
C SER A 91 8.06 0.47 1.82
N CYS A 92 8.86 -0.31 1.09
CA CYS A 92 8.36 -1.43 0.30
C CYS A 92 7.88 -2.58 1.19
N PHE A 93 8.56 -2.82 2.31
CA PHE A 93 8.15 -3.82 3.28
C PHE A 93 6.86 -3.41 4.02
N GLU A 94 6.78 -2.17 4.49
CA GLU A 94 5.58 -1.60 5.10
C GLU A 94 4.37 -1.65 4.16
N ARG A 95 4.57 -1.25 2.89
CA ARG A 95 3.53 -1.33 1.85
C ARG A 95 3.01 -2.76 1.69
N ASP A 96 3.89 -3.74 1.61
CA ASP A 96 3.51 -5.14 1.44
C ASP A 96 2.73 -5.69 2.65
N ILE A 97 3.09 -5.26 3.87
CA ILE A 97 2.32 -5.55 5.09
C ILE A 97 0.92 -4.95 4.98
N LEU A 98 0.81 -3.65 4.67
CA LEU A 98 -0.49 -2.98 4.56
C LEU A 98 -1.37 -3.58 3.46
N LEU A 99 -0.79 -3.94 2.31
CA LEU A 99 -1.51 -4.59 1.22
C LEU A 99 -2.05 -5.97 1.64
N THR A 100 -1.21 -6.75 2.33
CA THR A 100 -1.61 -8.05 2.88
C THR A 100 -2.74 -7.88 3.89
N ASP A 101 -2.61 -6.89 4.78
CA ASP A 101 -3.62 -6.61 5.81
C ASP A 101 -4.94 -6.08 5.23
N PHE A 102 -4.88 -5.26 4.19
CA PHE A 102 -6.06 -4.72 3.51
C PHE A 102 -6.80 -5.79 2.70
N ASN A 103 -6.07 -6.70 2.06
CA ASN A 103 -6.62 -7.73 1.19
C ASN A 103 -6.77 -9.11 1.85
N LYS A 104 -6.91 -9.21 3.18
CA LYS A 104 -7.02 -10.49 3.93
C LYS A 104 -8.03 -11.51 3.39
N LYS A 105 -9.03 -11.07 2.63
CA LYS A 105 -10.07 -11.94 2.03
C LYS A 105 -9.69 -12.48 0.66
N ASP A 106 -8.73 -11.86 -0.01
CA ASP A 106 -8.21 -12.29 -1.30
C ASP A 106 -6.80 -12.84 -1.09
N GLU A 107 -6.74 -14.16 -0.90
CA GLU A 107 -5.48 -14.86 -0.76
C GLU A 107 -4.54 -14.55 -1.94
N SER A 108 -5.02 -14.32 -3.17
CA SER A 108 -4.16 -14.02 -4.33
C SER A 108 -3.32 -12.74 -4.16
N GLN A 109 -3.74 -11.85 -3.25
CA GLN A 109 -3.10 -10.58 -2.91
C GLN A 109 -2.36 -10.62 -1.57
N ASP A 110 -2.27 -11.79 -0.96
CA ASP A 110 -1.46 -12.00 0.24
C ASP A 110 0.02 -12.07 -0.17
N ILE A 111 0.72 -10.97 0.06
CA ILE A 111 2.11 -10.79 -0.37
C ILE A 111 3.06 -11.35 0.69
N ILE A 112 2.73 -11.24 1.98
CA ILE A 112 3.61 -11.58 3.11
C ILE A 112 3.39 -13.02 3.60
N SER A 113 2.14 -13.46 3.83
CA SER A 113 1.81 -14.76 4.45
C SER A 113 1.78 -15.93 3.48
N LYS A 114 1.60 -15.71 2.17
CA LYS A 114 1.70 -16.79 1.16
C LYS A 114 3.11 -17.33 0.93
N ARG A 115 4.13 -16.69 1.50
CA ARG A 115 5.54 -17.08 1.35
C ARG A 115 5.85 -18.31 2.22
N ARG A 116 5.37 -19.48 1.76
CA ARG A 116 5.42 -20.81 2.41
C ARG A 116 4.66 -20.95 3.74
N PHE A 117 3.83 -22.00 3.79
CA PHE A 117 3.22 -22.55 5.00
C PHE A 117 4.31 -22.98 6.01
N ASN A 118 4.16 -22.56 7.27
CA ASN A 118 4.88 -23.05 8.47
C ASN A 118 6.35 -22.62 8.72
N SER A 119 6.92 -21.67 7.98
CA SER A 119 8.32 -21.25 8.23
C SER A 119 8.40 -20.04 9.16
N VAL A 120 9.26 -20.14 10.19
CA VAL A 120 9.70 -19.01 11.00
C VAL A 120 10.36 -17.98 10.08
N SER A 121 9.86 -16.75 10.07
CA SER A 121 10.48 -15.63 9.36
C SER A 121 11.50 -14.94 10.25
N SER A 122 12.62 -14.51 9.67
CA SER A 122 13.65 -13.71 10.31
C SER A 122 13.77 -12.38 9.59
N VAL A 123 13.83 -11.30 10.34
CA VAL A 123 14.02 -9.95 9.78
C VAL A 123 15.37 -9.43 10.25
N ILE A 124 16.19 -8.95 9.30
CA ILE A 124 17.45 -8.28 9.57
C ILE A 124 17.26 -6.83 9.13
N ILE A 125 17.41 -5.90 10.06
CA ILE A 125 17.23 -4.46 9.79
C ILE A 125 18.60 -3.79 9.77
N ASP A 126 18.95 -3.24 8.61
CA ASP A 126 20.10 -2.36 8.41
C ASP A 126 19.70 -0.90 8.70
N GLU A 127 20.66 -0.07 9.11
CA GLU A 127 20.46 1.37 9.38
C GLU A 127 19.21 1.67 10.23
N VAL A 128 19.07 0.94 11.34
CA VAL A 128 17.94 1.03 12.27
C VAL A 128 17.75 2.45 12.82
N ASP A 129 18.84 3.18 13.02
CA ASP A 129 18.83 4.59 13.41
C ASP A 129 18.16 5.46 12.36
N SER A 130 18.47 5.29 11.07
CA SER A 130 17.78 6.04 10.02
C SER A 130 16.30 5.68 9.88
N MET A 131 15.91 4.43 10.18
CA MET A 131 14.50 4.06 10.18
C MET A 131 13.74 4.60 11.39
N LEU A 132 14.28 4.43 12.59
CA LEU A 132 13.59 4.70 13.85
C LEU A 132 13.79 6.12 14.39
N LEU A 133 14.77 6.87 13.88
CA LEU A 133 15.02 8.27 14.26
C LEU A 133 14.75 9.21 13.10
N ASP A 134 15.44 9.03 11.96
CA ASP A 134 15.33 9.98 10.84
C ASP A 134 13.94 9.91 10.18
N LYS A 135 13.43 8.69 9.96
CA LYS A 135 12.12 8.44 9.33
C LYS A 135 11.00 8.13 10.32
N ALA A 136 11.23 8.29 11.62
CA ALA A 136 10.28 7.95 12.68
C ALA A 136 8.89 8.60 12.52
N ASN A 137 8.88 9.82 11.96
CA ASN A 137 7.67 10.62 11.76
C ASN A 137 7.07 10.47 10.36
N MET A 138 7.65 9.64 9.49
CA MET A 138 7.07 9.36 8.18
C MET A 138 5.96 8.32 8.32
N VAL A 139 4.84 8.58 7.66
CA VAL A 139 3.71 7.64 7.60
C VAL A 139 3.55 7.20 6.16
N LEU A 140 3.56 5.88 5.95
CA LEU A 140 3.28 5.30 4.65
C LEU A 140 1.76 5.21 4.43
N TYR A 141 1.28 5.89 3.39
CA TYR A 141 -0.12 5.84 2.97
C TYR A 141 -0.27 5.01 1.69
N LEU A 142 -1.17 4.02 1.73
CA LEU A 142 -1.69 3.40 0.52
C LEU A 142 -2.74 4.33 -0.09
N SER A 143 -2.48 4.82 -1.30
CA SER A 143 -3.44 5.60 -2.07
C SER A 143 -3.81 4.87 -3.35
N TYR A 144 -5.09 4.92 -3.69
CA TYR A 144 -5.64 4.39 -4.93
C TYR A 144 -6.38 5.51 -5.63
N ASN A 145 -6.25 5.57 -6.95
CA ASN A 145 -7.10 6.43 -7.76
C ASN A 145 -8.49 5.80 -7.84
N ILE A 146 -9.47 6.45 -7.23
CA ILE A 146 -10.88 6.08 -7.38
C ILE A 146 -11.46 6.98 -8.46
N ASP A 147 -11.49 6.49 -9.70
CA ASP A 147 -11.94 7.29 -10.85
C ASP A 147 -13.39 7.79 -10.70
N ILE A 148 -14.23 7.04 -9.96
CA ILE A 148 -15.59 7.45 -9.59
C ILE A 148 -15.61 8.79 -8.82
N LEU A 149 -14.60 9.10 -8.00
CA LEU A 149 -14.55 10.37 -7.26
C LEU A 149 -14.39 11.58 -8.18
N LYS A 150 -13.76 11.42 -9.36
CA LYS A 150 -13.69 12.49 -10.37
C LYS A 150 -15.07 12.81 -10.95
N SER A 151 -15.94 11.80 -11.05
CA SER A 151 -17.33 11.98 -11.49
C SER A 151 -18.17 12.71 -10.44
N LEU A 152 -17.85 12.52 -9.15
CA LEU A 152 -18.50 13.23 -8.03
C LEU A 152 -18.21 14.74 -8.06
N GLU A 153 -17.02 15.16 -8.48
CA GLU A 153 -16.67 16.57 -8.62
C GLU A 153 -17.63 17.31 -9.55
N ARG A 154 -17.94 16.71 -10.71
CA ARG A 154 -18.87 17.29 -11.69
C ARG A 154 -20.30 17.34 -11.17
N LEU A 155 -20.69 16.34 -10.38
CA LEU A 155 -21.97 16.35 -9.68
C LEU A 155 -22.05 17.50 -8.68
N PHE A 156 -21.02 17.74 -7.87
CA PHE A 156 -21.00 18.86 -6.92
C PHE A 156 -21.03 20.22 -7.61
N ILE A 157 -20.35 20.38 -8.74
CA ILE A 157 -20.42 21.60 -9.55
C ILE A 157 -21.85 21.82 -10.06
N SER A 158 -22.52 20.78 -10.56
CA SER A 158 -23.91 20.85 -11.03
C SER A 158 -24.89 21.18 -9.91
N ILE A 159 -24.72 20.59 -8.71
CA ILE A 159 -25.49 20.93 -7.51
C ILE A 159 -25.30 22.41 -7.16
N TRP A 160 -24.04 22.87 -7.10
CA TRP A 160 -23.71 24.26 -6.79
C TRP A 160 -24.30 25.24 -7.81
N GLN A 161 -24.22 24.91 -9.11
CA GLN A 161 -24.84 25.72 -10.17
C GLN A 161 -26.36 25.77 -10.02
N THR A 162 -27.00 24.65 -9.69
CA THR A 162 -28.45 24.57 -9.53
C THR A 162 -28.93 25.43 -8.35
N ILE A 163 -28.22 25.39 -7.22
CA ILE A 163 -28.58 26.17 -6.02
C ILE A 163 -28.39 27.67 -6.26
N ASN A 164 -27.31 28.08 -6.95
CA ASN A 164 -27.00 29.49 -7.18
C ASN A 164 -27.65 30.08 -8.45
N GLN A 165 -28.60 29.37 -9.07
CA GLN A 165 -29.40 29.94 -10.14
C GLN A 165 -30.43 30.90 -9.57
N GLN A 166 -30.57 32.09 -10.17
CA GLN A 166 -31.54 33.12 -9.74
C GLN A 166 -32.99 32.61 -9.69
N THR A 167 -33.32 31.63 -10.53
CA THR A 167 -34.63 30.96 -10.53
C THR A 167 -34.86 30.09 -9.29
N PHE A 168 -33.79 29.50 -8.75
CA PHE A 168 -33.83 28.67 -7.55
C PHE A 168 -33.99 29.53 -6.29
N ASP A 169 -33.34 30.70 -6.23
CA ASP A 169 -33.49 31.67 -5.13
C ASP A 169 -34.93 32.13 -4.92
N SER A 170 -35.70 32.31 -6.00
CA SER A 170 -37.10 32.69 -5.92
C SER A 170 -38.02 31.59 -5.38
N ILE A 171 -37.63 30.31 -5.50
CA ILE A 171 -38.41 29.14 -5.06
C ILE A 171 -38.04 28.74 -3.63
N SER A 172 -36.77 28.92 -3.24
CA SER A 172 -36.24 28.52 -1.93
C SER A 172 -36.80 29.31 -0.76
N ILE A 173 -37.21 30.58 -0.98
CA ILE A 173 -37.75 31.48 0.06
C ILE A 173 -39.01 30.93 0.76
N HIS A 174 -39.72 29.98 0.14
CA HIS A 174 -40.99 29.45 0.64
C HIS A 174 -40.95 27.97 1.11
N MET A 175 -39.79 27.31 1.08
CA MET A 175 -39.66 25.87 1.33
C MET A 175 -38.87 25.55 2.60
N ILE A 176 -39.15 24.40 3.20
CA ILE A 176 -38.38 23.83 4.32
C ILE A 176 -37.12 23.16 3.75
N ASP A 177 -36.03 23.09 4.52
CA ASP A 177 -34.74 22.54 4.08
C ASP A 177 -34.84 21.14 3.45
N ASP A 178 -35.67 20.23 3.98
CA ASP A 178 -35.85 18.89 3.42
C ASP A 178 -36.52 18.88 2.04
N ASP A 179 -37.52 19.76 1.83
CA ASP A 179 -38.20 19.92 0.55
C ASP A 179 -37.25 20.48 -0.52
N LEU A 180 -36.33 21.36 -0.11
CA LEU A 180 -35.29 21.90 -0.98
C LEU A 180 -34.30 20.83 -1.42
N VAL A 181 -33.87 19.97 -0.51
CA VAL A 181 -32.99 18.83 -0.83
C VAL A 181 -33.68 17.92 -1.86
N HIS A 182 -34.96 17.59 -1.66
CA HIS A 182 -35.71 16.80 -2.63
C HIS A 182 -35.82 17.45 -4.01
N LEU A 183 -36.07 18.76 -4.06
CA LEU A 183 -36.15 19.51 -5.32
C LEU A 183 -34.81 19.50 -6.06
N VAL A 184 -33.70 19.83 -5.38
CA VAL A 184 -32.35 19.79 -5.99
C VAL A 184 -32.04 18.39 -6.48
N CYS A 185 -32.29 17.36 -5.66
CA CYS A 185 -32.05 15.98 -6.06
C CYS A 185 -32.87 15.58 -7.31
N GLY A 186 -34.13 16.00 -7.41
CA GLY A 186 -34.97 15.77 -8.58
C GLY A 186 -34.38 16.40 -9.85
N ILE A 187 -33.98 17.67 -9.78
CA ILE A 187 -33.35 18.39 -10.89
C ILE A 187 -32.06 17.69 -11.33
N ILE A 188 -31.22 17.31 -10.37
CA ILE A 188 -29.94 16.65 -10.66
C ILE A 188 -30.15 15.26 -11.28
N LEU A 189 -31.12 14.48 -10.80
CA LEU A 189 -31.47 13.20 -11.42
C LEU A 189 -31.95 13.37 -12.85
N GLU A 190 -32.74 14.39 -13.15
CA GLU A 190 -33.18 14.69 -14.51
C GLU A 190 -32.00 15.08 -15.42
N GLN A 191 -31.06 15.86 -14.91
CA GLN A 191 -29.83 16.23 -15.64
C GLN A 191 -28.94 15.00 -15.91
N ILE A 192 -28.86 14.06 -14.97
CA ILE A 192 -28.16 12.77 -15.15
C ILE A 192 -28.87 11.94 -16.23
N ASP A 193 -30.19 11.83 -16.19
CA ASP A 193 -30.98 11.04 -17.15
C ASP A 193 -30.92 11.61 -18.57
N LYS A 194 -30.83 12.94 -18.70
CA LYS A 194 -30.62 13.63 -19.98
C LYS A 194 -29.15 13.62 -20.44
N LYS A 195 -28.23 13.03 -19.67
CA LYS A 195 -26.77 13.08 -19.91
C LYS A 195 -26.23 14.51 -20.10
N THR A 196 -26.84 15.50 -19.46
CA THR A 196 -26.36 16.89 -19.53
C THR A 196 -25.16 17.11 -18.61
N ILE A 197 -25.06 16.34 -17.53
CA ILE A 197 -23.83 16.24 -16.75
C ILE A 197 -22.89 15.32 -17.50
N ASN A 198 -21.82 15.87 -18.05
CA ASN A 198 -20.75 15.08 -18.65
C ASN A 198 -20.12 14.25 -17.53
N ILE A 199 -20.44 12.97 -17.41
CA ILE A 199 -19.75 12.02 -16.52
C ILE A 199 -18.91 11.12 -17.45
N PRO A 200 -17.59 11.03 -17.25
CA PRO A 200 -16.76 10.12 -18.05
C PRO A 200 -17.19 8.68 -17.77
N GLU A 201 -17.35 7.88 -18.83
CA GLU A 201 -17.56 6.44 -18.71
C GLU A 201 -16.17 5.79 -18.62
N TYR A 202 -15.68 5.51 -17.41
CA TYR A 202 -14.35 4.91 -17.22
C TYR A 202 -14.33 3.41 -17.53
N ASP A 203 -15.49 2.74 -17.40
CA ASP A 203 -15.72 1.37 -17.83
C ASP A 203 -16.80 1.30 -18.93
N SER A 204 -16.61 0.39 -19.90
CA SER A 204 -17.49 0.20 -21.07
C SER A 204 -18.94 -0.17 -20.77
N ASN A 205 -19.32 -0.28 -19.50
CA ASN A 205 -20.63 -0.74 -19.04
C ASN A 205 -21.52 0.37 -18.45
N ASN A 206 -21.19 1.66 -18.64
CA ASN A 206 -22.04 2.77 -18.16
C ASN A 206 -22.26 2.78 -16.63
N CYS A 207 -21.33 2.14 -15.89
CA CYS A 207 -21.44 1.85 -14.46
C CYS A 207 -21.48 3.12 -13.61
N ASP A 208 -20.77 4.16 -14.04
CA ASP A 208 -20.62 5.40 -13.27
C ASP A 208 -21.91 6.20 -13.13
N TYR A 209 -22.68 6.35 -14.23
CA TYR A 209 -24.00 6.99 -14.19
C TYR A 209 -24.97 6.20 -13.29
N ILE A 210 -24.94 4.87 -13.34
CA ILE A 210 -25.79 3.99 -12.53
C ILE A 210 -25.42 4.12 -11.05
N ASN A 211 -24.13 4.08 -10.71
CA ASN A 211 -23.63 4.21 -9.34
C ASN A 211 -23.96 5.57 -8.74
N ILE A 212 -23.82 6.65 -9.51
CA ILE A 212 -24.18 8.00 -9.06
C ILE A 212 -25.69 8.12 -8.85
N LYS A 213 -26.50 7.58 -9.76
CA LYS A 213 -27.97 7.56 -9.61
C LYS A 213 -28.39 6.78 -8.36
N LEU A 214 -27.74 5.65 -8.09
CA LEU A 214 -27.97 4.86 -6.87
C LEU A 214 -27.53 5.60 -5.61
N PHE A 215 -26.39 6.30 -5.65
CA PHE A 215 -25.91 7.12 -4.53
C PHE A 215 -26.90 8.22 -4.16
N ILE A 216 -27.38 9.00 -5.14
CA ILE A 216 -28.35 10.06 -4.92
C ILE A 216 -29.67 9.49 -4.39
N LYS A 217 -30.18 8.41 -5.00
CA LYS A 217 -31.41 7.74 -4.55
C LYS A 217 -31.32 7.20 -3.12
N ARG A 218 -30.19 6.61 -2.72
CA ARG A 218 -29.96 6.14 -1.34
C ARG A 218 -29.95 7.27 -0.31
N ARG A 219 -29.56 8.48 -0.71
CA ARG A 219 -29.58 9.65 0.17
C ARG A 219 -30.96 10.32 0.24
N MET A 220 -31.83 10.09 -0.75
CA MET A 220 -33.24 10.55 -0.73
C MET A 220 -34.18 9.65 0.09
N SER A 221 -33.76 8.44 0.49
CA SER A 221 -34.58 7.51 1.28
C SER A 221 -34.41 7.69 2.80
N ILE A 222 -33.74 8.75 3.24
CA ILE A 222 -33.59 9.16 4.63
C ILE A 222 -34.46 10.39 4.81
#